data_AF-A0A2C6DFS3-F1
#
_entry.id   AF-A0A2C6DFS3-F1
#
_cell.length_a   1.000
_cell.length_b   1.000
_cell.length_c   1.000
_cell.angle_alpha   90.00
_cell.angle_beta   90.00
_cell.angle_gamma   90.00
#
_symmetry.space_group_name_H-M   'P 1'
#
loop_
_entity.id
_entity.type
_entity.pdbx_description
1 polymer ?
#
loop_
_entity_poly.entity_id
_entity_poly.type
_entity_poly.pdbx_seq_one_letter_code
_entity_poly.pdbx_strand_id
1 'polypeptide(L)'
;MKFKITKIASSVSCVLGVLTLMMGSVGVQAAVSSATDIIEGRVPTAEGTLFVADQTGATVGTTPENSIVDRDHTPNSFKASTDTTDLTLLDVDGDCDLPRGPCTAAVDVAGTTKVWKYNGNLLTAVMLGSSFKTYFAGKSLTVTVTAPVATTTTTGAPIVGTNPLSSEETTVVVPVVPGIYVGPYPGTYRWEVDKKFPTTAALGLTFTIYLADGDGIAQTDFNWTSNQTWAKVGADGLVTFTAAPTSATKTVTITATNKTNPLIKTLYTFTVNKWFETVRIAKSSSPNIATLCSIKGVGYRNAGYSEARGPGPSATFRQVPGALVAEWGVGQQPSGWNAMSNSALNEDINRAWAVIDSLSSGSDFDAVPTVGVSVSPVPWAQDVIWPGNPDGYRAVGFMSLVNTRANLDFVCVKDL
;
A
#
# COMPACT_ATOMS: atom_id res chain seq x y z
N MET A 1 -45.20 -68.95 120.26
CA MET A 1 -44.75 -69.31 118.89
C MET A 1 -45.95 -69.16 117.97
N LYS A 2 -46.06 -68.11 117.14
CA LYS A 2 -45.47 -67.91 115.80
C LYS A 2 -45.79 -69.10 114.86
N PHE A 3 -46.38 -68.95 113.67
CA PHE A 3 -46.89 -67.80 112.93
C PHE A 3 -47.90 -68.31 111.87
N LYS A 4 -48.77 -67.40 111.43
CA LYS A 4 -49.92 -67.57 110.53
C LYS A 4 -49.60 -68.10 109.12
N ILE A 5 -50.58 -68.82 108.57
CA ILE A 5 -50.79 -69.15 107.15
C ILE A 5 -51.13 -67.89 106.34
N THR A 6 -50.59 -67.73 105.13
CA THR A 6 -51.29 -67.01 104.04
C THR A 6 -50.88 -67.56 102.67
N LYS A 7 -51.84 -67.53 101.74
CA LYS A 7 -51.90 -68.16 100.43
C LYS A 7 -51.67 -67.10 99.32
N ILE A 8 -51.43 -67.60 98.11
CA ILE A 8 -51.60 -66.98 96.77
C ILE A 8 -50.33 -66.36 96.16
N ALA A 9 -49.84 -66.98 95.06
CA ALA A 9 -49.97 -66.42 93.72
C ALA A 9 -49.39 -67.37 92.66
N SER A 10 -50.26 -67.82 91.77
CA SER A 10 -50.01 -68.61 90.57
C SER A 10 -50.30 -67.73 89.36
N SER A 11 -49.31 -67.52 88.48
CA SER A 11 -49.42 -67.23 87.02
C SER A 11 -48.15 -66.53 86.52
N VAL A 12 -47.18 -67.32 86.06
CA VAL A 12 -46.04 -66.86 85.27
C VAL A 12 -46.07 -67.65 83.96
N SER A 13 -45.73 -66.99 82.86
CA SER A 13 -45.64 -67.52 81.48
C SER A 13 -46.96 -67.67 80.75
N CYS A 14 -47.41 -66.57 80.10
CA CYS A 14 -47.91 -66.59 78.71
C CYS A 14 -48.41 -65.24 78.17
N VAL A 15 -48.25 -64.11 78.88
CA VAL A 15 -48.71 -62.78 78.40
C VAL A 15 -47.57 -61.76 78.32
N LEU A 16 -46.36 -62.20 77.97
CA LEU A 16 -45.22 -61.30 77.71
C LEU A 16 -44.76 -61.28 76.24
N GLY A 17 -45.39 -62.07 75.37
CA GLY A 17 -45.05 -62.14 73.94
C GLY A 17 -45.95 -61.31 73.01
N VAL A 18 -47.04 -60.71 73.51
CA VAL A 18 -48.05 -60.06 72.64
C VAL A 18 -48.21 -58.55 72.91
N LEU A 19 -47.64 -57.99 73.98
CA LEU A 19 -47.69 -56.54 74.24
C LEU A 19 -46.48 -55.76 73.68
N THR A 20 -45.40 -56.44 73.29
CA THR A 20 -44.25 -55.82 72.59
C THR A 20 -44.49 -55.59 71.09
N LEU A 21 -45.70 -55.89 70.58
CA LEU A 21 -46.07 -55.66 69.17
C LEU A 21 -46.88 -54.36 68.93
N MET A 22 -47.13 -53.54 69.96
CA MET A 22 -48.04 -52.38 69.87
C MET A 22 -47.43 -51.02 70.28
N MET A 23 -46.15 -50.96 70.64
CA MET A 23 -45.48 -49.69 71.01
C MET A 23 -44.06 -49.67 70.45
N GLY A 24 -43.89 -49.15 69.24
CA GLY A 24 -42.55 -49.01 68.66
C GLY A 24 -42.46 -48.80 67.16
N SER A 25 -43.56 -48.55 66.44
CA SER A 25 -43.44 -47.89 65.13
C SER A 25 -43.23 -46.39 65.34
N VAL A 26 -42.07 -46.02 65.88
CA VAL A 26 -41.47 -44.76 65.41
C VAL A 26 -41.17 -45.02 63.96
N GLY A 27 -42.08 -44.61 63.07
CA GLY A 27 -41.70 -44.38 61.70
C GLY A 27 -40.50 -43.46 61.77
N VAL A 28 -39.32 -43.97 61.46
CA VAL A 28 -38.25 -43.11 60.98
C VAL A 28 -38.80 -42.60 59.66
N GLN A 29 -39.57 -41.51 59.73
CA GLN A 29 -39.71 -40.65 58.58
C GLN A 29 -38.28 -40.21 58.32
N ALA A 30 -37.64 -40.80 57.31
CA ALA A 30 -36.60 -40.08 56.63
C ALA A 30 -37.28 -38.77 56.23
N ALA A 31 -36.94 -37.69 56.93
CA ALA A 31 -37.26 -36.37 56.45
C ALA A 31 -36.55 -36.30 55.10
N VAL A 32 -37.31 -36.52 54.02
CA VAL A 32 -36.88 -36.14 52.69
C VAL A 32 -36.68 -34.64 52.84
N SER A 33 -35.43 -34.21 52.92
CA SER A 33 -35.12 -32.79 52.90
C SER A 33 -35.88 -32.20 51.73
N SER A 34 -36.49 -31.04 51.92
CA SER A 34 -37.05 -30.27 50.82
C SER A 34 -36.07 -30.30 49.66
N ALA A 35 -36.54 -30.66 48.45
CA ALA A 35 -35.70 -30.68 47.25
C ALA A 35 -34.90 -29.37 47.23
N THR A 36 -33.58 -29.46 47.30
CA THR A 36 -32.71 -28.29 47.48
C THR A 36 -32.59 -27.46 46.20
N ASP A 37 -33.30 -27.84 45.12
CA ASP A 37 -33.13 -27.37 43.73
C ASP A 37 -31.67 -27.45 43.22
N ILE A 38 -30.76 -28.03 44.01
CA ILE A 38 -29.35 -28.24 43.72
C ILE A 38 -29.19 -29.72 43.38
N ILE A 39 -28.80 -30.00 42.14
CA ILE A 39 -28.34 -31.32 41.71
C ILE A 39 -26.86 -31.41 42.07
N GLU A 40 -26.53 -32.24 43.05
CA GLU A 40 -25.13 -32.56 43.35
C GLU A 40 -24.59 -33.42 42.21
N GLY A 41 -23.60 -32.91 41.48
CA GLY A 41 -23.39 -33.38 40.11
C GLY A 41 -22.08 -32.94 39.48
N ARG A 42 -22.05 -32.97 38.16
CA ARG A 42 -20.89 -32.60 37.35
C ARG A 42 -21.21 -31.34 36.55
N VAL A 43 -20.34 -30.34 36.68
CA VAL A 43 -20.42 -29.13 35.84
C VAL A 43 -20.54 -29.46 34.35
N PRO A 44 -21.30 -28.68 33.58
CA PRO A 44 -21.34 -28.80 32.13
C PRO A 44 -19.93 -28.69 31.54
N THR A 45 -19.67 -29.40 30.44
CA THR A 45 -18.39 -29.36 29.75
C THR A 45 -18.59 -28.80 28.34
N ALA A 46 -17.73 -27.88 27.91
CA ALA A 46 -17.72 -27.42 26.53
C ALA A 46 -16.83 -28.33 25.67
N GLU A 47 -17.32 -28.79 24.53
CA GLU A 47 -16.55 -29.47 23.50
C GLU A 47 -16.61 -28.69 22.19
N GLY A 48 -15.60 -28.83 21.34
CA GLY A 48 -15.50 -28.14 20.05
C GLY A 48 -14.17 -27.42 19.86
N THR A 49 -14.14 -26.54 18.87
CA THR A 49 -12.95 -25.77 18.47
C THR A 49 -13.18 -24.28 18.70
N LEU A 50 -12.11 -23.60 19.13
CA LEU A 50 -12.11 -22.13 19.19
C LEU A 50 -11.74 -21.54 17.82
N PHE A 51 -12.09 -20.28 17.62
CA PHE A 51 -11.58 -19.50 16.49
C PHE A 51 -10.43 -18.57 16.91
N VAL A 52 -9.55 -18.26 15.97
CA VAL A 52 -8.52 -17.24 16.14
C VAL A 52 -9.13 -15.86 15.87
N ALA A 53 -8.83 -14.87 16.71
CA ALA A 53 -9.22 -13.49 16.49
C ALA A 53 -8.00 -12.57 16.35
N ASP A 54 -8.11 -11.60 15.45
CA ASP A 54 -7.13 -10.54 15.31
C ASP A 54 -7.28 -9.47 16.42
N GLN A 55 -6.49 -8.41 16.35
CA GLN A 55 -6.54 -7.35 17.36
C GLN A 55 -7.82 -6.51 17.34
N THR A 56 -8.61 -6.58 16.26
CA THR A 56 -9.91 -5.92 16.16
C THR A 56 -11.03 -6.78 16.75
N GLY A 57 -10.74 -8.05 17.06
CA GLY A 57 -11.70 -9.05 17.53
C GLY A 57 -12.40 -9.81 16.42
N ALA A 58 -12.04 -9.57 15.15
CA ALA A 58 -12.60 -10.29 14.01
C ALA A 58 -12.02 -11.72 13.93
N THR A 59 -12.85 -12.70 13.58
CA THR A 59 -12.41 -14.08 13.39
C THR A 59 -11.56 -14.22 12.12
N VAL A 60 -10.45 -14.95 12.25
CA VAL A 60 -9.40 -15.10 11.24
C VAL A 60 -9.45 -16.51 10.65
N GLY A 61 -9.15 -16.65 9.36
CA GLY A 61 -9.03 -17.97 8.71
C GLY A 61 -10.34 -18.64 8.33
N THR A 62 -11.49 -17.99 8.58
CA THR A 62 -12.82 -18.49 8.18
C THR A 62 -13.13 -18.25 6.70
N THR A 63 -12.47 -17.26 6.09
CA THR A 63 -12.48 -17.00 4.64
C THR A 63 -11.07 -16.67 4.13
N PRO A 64 -10.83 -16.75 2.81
CA PRO A 64 -9.56 -16.34 2.22
C PRO A 64 -9.16 -14.89 2.55
N GLU A 65 -10.12 -13.96 2.57
CA GLU A 65 -9.89 -12.54 2.87
C GLU A 65 -9.50 -12.35 4.34
N ASN A 66 -10.20 -13.03 5.25
CA ASN A 66 -9.94 -12.98 6.69
C ASN A 66 -8.65 -13.72 7.08
N SER A 67 -7.98 -14.38 6.13
CA SER A 67 -6.67 -14.99 6.33
C SER A 67 -5.53 -13.99 6.13
N ILE A 68 -5.79 -12.80 5.59
CA ILE A 68 -4.75 -11.81 5.31
C ILE A 68 -4.65 -10.83 6.49
N VAL A 69 -3.45 -10.73 7.06
CA VAL A 69 -3.24 -9.91 8.28
C VAL A 69 -2.67 -8.54 7.96
N ASP A 70 -3.01 -7.55 8.79
CA ASP A 70 -2.36 -6.25 8.74
C ASP A 70 -0.87 -6.39 9.10
N ARG A 71 -0.02 -5.79 8.27
CA ARG A 71 1.43 -5.90 8.37
C ARG A 71 2.02 -5.15 9.56
N ASP A 72 1.29 -4.16 10.07
CA ASP A 72 1.68 -3.36 11.23
C ASP A 72 1.31 -4.03 12.55
N HIS A 73 0.44 -5.05 12.53
CA HIS A 73 0.14 -5.86 13.70
C HIS A 73 1.30 -6.80 14.04
N THR A 74 1.24 -7.36 15.24
CA THR A 74 2.22 -8.33 15.73
C THR A 74 1.56 -9.69 15.93
N PRO A 75 2.28 -10.82 15.82
CA PRO A 75 1.75 -12.13 16.22
C PRO A 75 1.16 -12.12 17.63
N ASN A 76 1.74 -11.33 18.54
CA ASN A 76 1.27 -11.21 19.91
C ASN A 76 -0.05 -10.47 20.10
N SER A 77 -0.55 -9.71 19.12
CA SER A 77 -1.84 -9.04 19.26
C SER A 77 -3.06 -9.96 19.04
N PHE A 78 -2.84 -11.19 18.56
CA PHE A 78 -3.88 -12.19 18.31
C PHE A 78 -4.29 -12.91 19.60
N LYS A 79 -5.57 -13.33 19.63
CA LYS A 79 -6.22 -13.97 20.79
C LYS A 79 -7.22 -15.04 20.34
N ALA A 80 -7.86 -15.74 21.28
CA ALA A 80 -9.03 -16.54 21.00
C ALA A 80 -10.24 -15.63 20.76
N SER A 81 -11.09 -16.01 19.81
CA SER A 81 -12.38 -15.36 19.58
C SER A 81 -13.33 -15.59 20.74
N THR A 82 -14.23 -14.63 20.98
CA THR A 82 -15.38 -14.81 21.88
C THR A 82 -16.53 -15.56 21.21
N ASP A 83 -16.39 -15.89 19.93
CA ASP A 83 -17.37 -16.68 19.18
C ASP A 83 -17.39 -18.13 19.70
N THR A 84 -18.55 -18.55 20.20
CA THR A 84 -18.81 -19.88 20.76
C THR A 84 -19.72 -20.72 19.87
N THR A 85 -19.93 -20.34 18.62
CA THR A 85 -20.88 -21.02 17.70
C THR A 85 -20.54 -22.48 17.44
N ASP A 86 -19.25 -22.84 17.44
CA ASP A 86 -18.78 -24.22 17.27
C ASP A 86 -18.68 -25.01 18.59
N LEU A 87 -19.08 -24.40 19.71
CA LEU A 87 -19.05 -25.07 21.01
C LEU A 87 -20.36 -25.81 21.26
N THR A 88 -20.25 -27.07 21.63
CA THR A 88 -21.36 -27.88 22.15
C THR A 88 -21.21 -28.02 23.66
N LEU A 89 -22.28 -27.72 24.40
CA LEU A 89 -22.30 -27.91 25.86
C LEU A 89 -22.87 -29.28 26.18
N LEU A 90 -22.07 -30.11 26.83
CA LEU A 90 -22.46 -31.41 27.33
C LEU A 90 -22.78 -31.32 28.81
N ASP A 91 -23.92 -31.89 29.16
CA ASP A 91 -24.40 -31.98 30.51
C ASP A 91 -24.96 -33.38 30.75
N VAL A 92 -24.52 -34.01 31.82
CA VAL A 92 -24.75 -35.44 32.10
C VAL A 92 -25.91 -35.63 33.06
N ASP A 93 -26.20 -34.65 33.92
CA ASP A 93 -27.21 -34.75 34.98
C ASP A 93 -28.42 -33.83 34.77
N GLY A 94 -28.46 -33.06 33.67
CA GLY A 94 -29.66 -32.37 33.19
C GLY A 94 -29.91 -31.04 33.89
N ASP A 95 -28.84 -30.41 34.38
CA ASP A 95 -28.78 -29.05 34.88
C ASP A 95 -29.07 -27.99 33.79
N CYS A 96 -28.75 -28.29 32.53
CA CYS A 96 -28.96 -27.41 31.37
C CYS A 96 -30.34 -27.57 30.71
N ASP A 97 -31.15 -28.53 31.16
CA ASP A 97 -32.43 -28.86 30.56
C ASP A 97 -33.56 -27.91 31.01
N LEU A 98 -34.56 -27.70 30.14
CA LEU A 98 -35.77 -27.00 30.56
C LEU A 98 -36.52 -27.81 31.64
N PRO A 99 -37.02 -27.16 32.71
CA PRO A 99 -37.20 -25.71 32.87
C PRO A 99 -36.06 -24.96 33.59
N ARG A 100 -34.92 -25.61 33.89
CA ARG A 100 -33.87 -25.09 34.79
C ARG A 100 -33.02 -23.99 34.17
N GLY A 101 -32.96 -23.96 32.84
CA GLY A 101 -32.33 -22.90 32.05
C GLY A 101 -31.11 -23.41 31.29
N PRO A 102 -30.75 -22.77 30.17
CA PRO A 102 -29.64 -23.22 29.35
C PRO A 102 -28.31 -22.94 30.04
N CYS A 103 -27.38 -23.88 29.93
CA CYS A 103 -25.99 -23.60 30.26
C CYS A 103 -25.38 -22.63 29.26
N THR A 104 -24.34 -21.93 29.69
CA THR A 104 -23.61 -20.98 28.86
C THR A 104 -22.12 -21.28 28.86
N ALA A 105 -21.43 -20.84 27.81
CA ALA A 105 -19.98 -20.84 27.75
C ALA A 105 -19.44 -19.43 27.53
N ALA A 106 -18.31 -19.14 28.15
CA ALA A 106 -17.57 -17.91 27.97
C ALA A 106 -16.08 -18.22 27.78
N VAL A 107 -15.49 -17.71 26.70
CA VAL A 107 -14.05 -17.85 26.43
C VAL A 107 -13.27 -16.82 27.23
N ASP A 108 -12.29 -17.26 28.02
CA ASP A 108 -11.34 -16.36 28.68
C ASP A 108 -10.27 -15.88 27.69
N VAL A 109 -10.58 -14.75 27.04
CA VAL A 109 -9.69 -14.10 26.08
C VAL A 109 -8.40 -13.60 26.73
N ALA A 110 -8.41 -13.28 28.03
CA ALA A 110 -7.21 -12.81 28.73
C ALA A 110 -6.24 -13.97 29.04
N GLY A 111 -6.78 -15.16 29.31
CA GLY A 111 -6.03 -16.40 29.51
C GLY A 111 -5.52 -17.07 28.23
N THR A 112 -5.68 -16.45 27.05
CA THR A 112 -5.28 -17.06 25.78
C THR A 112 -3.76 -17.26 25.69
N THR A 113 -3.36 -18.46 25.30
CA THR A 113 -2.02 -18.79 24.80
C THR A 113 -2.06 -19.01 23.30
N LYS A 114 -0.93 -18.80 22.62
CA LYS A 114 -0.82 -18.87 21.16
C LYS A 114 0.49 -19.51 20.74
N VAL A 115 0.41 -20.33 19.70
CA VAL A 115 1.54 -21.00 19.10
C VAL A 115 1.62 -20.56 17.64
N TRP A 116 2.60 -19.74 17.32
CA TRP A 116 2.87 -19.29 15.96
C TRP A 116 4.01 -20.09 15.34
N LYS A 117 3.83 -20.46 14.07
CA LYS A 117 4.86 -21.15 13.29
C LYS A 117 5.09 -20.48 11.94
N TYR A 118 6.34 -20.53 11.48
CA TYR A 118 6.73 -20.24 10.11
C TYR A 118 7.54 -21.42 9.57
N ASN A 119 7.10 -21.99 8.43
CA ASN A 119 7.66 -23.23 7.86
C ASN A 119 7.79 -24.35 8.91
N GLY A 120 6.77 -24.53 9.76
CA GLY A 120 6.73 -25.55 10.81
C GLY A 120 7.56 -25.24 12.07
N ASN A 121 8.40 -24.20 12.06
CA ASN A 121 9.23 -23.82 13.21
C ASN A 121 8.54 -22.77 14.08
N LEU A 122 8.67 -22.89 15.40
CA LEU A 122 8.15 -21.91 16.35
C LEU A 122 8.80 -20.54 16.15
N LEU A 123 7.99 -19.48 16.22
CA LEU A 123 8.52 -18.12 16.23
C LEU A 123 9.26 -17.81 17.53
N THR A 124 10.34 -17.04 17.44
CA THR A 124 11.08 -16.55 18.60
C THR A 124 10.33 -15.43 19.32
N ALA A 125 10.67 -15.16 20.58
CA ALA A 125 10.09 -14.04 21.34
C ALA A 125 10.25 -12.68 20.63
N VAL A 126 11.38 -12.45 19.95
CA VAL A 126 11.63 -11.22 19.16
C VAL A 126 10.68 -11.13 17.98
N MET A 127 10.49 -12.23 17.25
CA MET A 127 9.57 -12.28 16.11
C MET A 127 8.11 -12.10 16.54
N LEU A 128 7.70 -12.72 17.65
CA LEU A 128 6.36 -12.61 18.22
C LEU A 128 6.01 -11.17 18.63
N GLY A 129 6.98 -10.41 19.13
CA GLY A 129 6.83 -9.01 19.55
C GLY A 129 7.02 -7.98 18.42
N SER A 130 7.41 -8.41 17.22
CA SER A 130 7.66 -7.51 16.09
C SER A 130 6.49 -7.44 15.12
N SER A 131 6.38 -6.33 14.39
CA SER A 131 5.37 -6.21 13.33
C SER A 131 5.60 -7.26 12.23
N PHE A 132 4.52 -7.78 11.63
CA PHE A 132 4.63 -8.78 10.57
C PHE A 132 5.48 -8.32 9.39
N LYS A 133 5.44 -7.03 9.02
CA LYS A 133 6.28 -6.47 7.94
C LYS A 133 7.78 -6.69 8.14
N THR A 134 8.26 -6.82 9.37
CA THR A 134 9.69 -6.88 9.67
C THR A 134 10.32 -8.20 9.24
N TYR A 135 9.62 -9.32 9.46
CA TYR A 135 10.17 -10.66 9.24
C TYR A 135 9.38 -11.50 8.24
N PHE A 136 8.13 -11.12 7.97
CA PHE A 136 7.16 -11.99 7.34
C PHE A 136 6.45 -11.39 6.12
N ALA A 137 6.83 -10.21 5.63
CA ALA A 137 6.24 -9.67 4.40
C ALA A 137 6.28 -10.69 3.25
N GLY A 138 5.12 -10.96 2.63
CA GLY A 138 4.96 -11.93 1.54
C GLY A 138 4.94 -13.40 1.98
N LYS A 139 4.94 -13.69 3.29
CA LYS A 139 5.01 -15.06 3.82
C LYS A 139 3.68 -15.49 4.43
N SER A 140 3.47 -16.80 4.48
CA SER A 140 2.38 -17.41 5.23
C SER A 140 2.88 -17.96 6.56
N LEU A 141 2.10 -17.78 7.61
CA LEU A 141 2.35 -18.33 8.93
C LEU A 141 1.16 -19.18 9.36
N THR A 142 1.37 -20.04 10.35
CA THR A 142 0.27 -20.72 11.02
C THR A 142 0.19 -20.33 12.48
N VAL A 143 -1.03 -20.33 13.01
CA VAL A 143 -1.32 -20.03 14.40
C VAL A 143 -2.36 -20.99 14.95
N THR A 144 -2.12 -21.43 16.18
CA THR A 144 -3.13 -22.10 17.02
C THR A 144 -3.27 -21.30 18.29
N VAL A 145 -4.51 -21.08 18.75
CA VAL A 145 -4.81 -20.45 20.04
C VAL A 145 -5.44 -21.46 20.98
N THR A 146 -5.11 -21.35 22.26
CA THR A 146 -5.69 -22.16 23.33
C THR A 146 -6.14 -21.21 24.43
N ALA A 147 -7.40 -21.31 24.85
CA ALA A 147 -7.95 -20.48 25.90
C ALA A 147 -8.81 -21.31 26.87
N PRO A 148 -8.85 -20.95 28.17
CA PRO A 148 -9.84 -21.48 29.09
C PRO A 148 -11.26 -21.11 28.63
N VAL A 149 -12.18 -22.07 28.68
CA VAL A 149 -13.60 -21.84 28.46
C VAL A 149 -14.33 -22.14 29.76
N ALA A 150 -14.99 -21.11 30.30
CA ALA A 150 -15.82 -21.25 31.48
C ALA A 150 -17.23 -21.68 31.05
N THR A 151 -17.70 -22.80 31.58
CA THR A 151 -19.08 -23.24 31.43
C THR A 151 -19.84 -22.93 32.70
N THR A 152 -21.07 -22.44 32.58
CA THR A 152 -21.91 -22.12 33.73
C THR A 152 -23.28 -22.72 33.60
N THR A 153 -23.82 -23.14 34.75
CA THR A 153 -25.19 -23.62 34.91
C THR A 153 -25.90 -22.82 36.01
N THR A 154 -27.23 -22.74 35.92
CA THR A 154 -28.10 -22.08 36.90
C THR A 154 -28.47 -23.00 38.06
N THR A 155 -28.52 -24.31 37.82
CA THR A 155 -28.74 -25.36 38.82
C THR A 155 -27.55 -26.30 38.83
N GLY A 156 -27.23 -26.89 39.97
CA GLY A 156 -26.09 -27.81 40.09
C GLY A 156 -25.03 -27.35 41.09
N ALA A 157 -24.26 -28.28 41.63
CA ALA A 157 -23.06 -28.00 42.40
C ALA A 157 -21.92 -28.91 41.91
N PRO A 158 -20.81 -28.36 41.37
CA PRO A 158 -20.50 -26.93 41.20
C PRO A 158 -21.30 -26.24 40.07
N ILE A 159 -21.44 -24.91 40.13
CA ILE A 159 -22.14 -24.11 39.09
C ILE A 159 -21.24 -23.60 37.96
N VAL A 160 -19.91 -23.66 38.12
CA VAL A 160 -18.93 -23.21 37.12
C VAL A 160 -17.89 -24.30 36.89
N GLY A 161 -17.74 -24.70 35.63
CA GLY A 161 -16.64 -25.51 35.13
C GLY A 161 -15.66 -24.67 34.32
N THR A 162 -14.43 -25.15 34.15
CA THR A 162 -13.49 -24.55 33.21
C THR A 162 -12.66 -25.62 32.54
N ASN A 163 -12.61 -25.59 31.21
CA ASN A 163 -11.79 -26.48 30.42
C ASN A 163 -11.08 -25.72 29.29
N PRO A 164 -9.77 -25.95 29.07
CA PRO A 164 -9.08 -25.32 27.96
C PRO A 164 -9.49 -25.97 26.64
N LEU A 165 -9.86 -25.16 25.66
CA LEU A 165 -10.11 -25.58 24.29
C LEU A 165 -9.09 -24.91 23.36
N SER A 166 -8.83 -25.53 22.21
CA SER A 166 -7.91 -25.01 21.20
C SER A 166 -8.60 -24.78 19.88
N SER A 167 -8.07 -23.87 19.08
CA SER A 167 -8.46 -23.74 17.68
C SER A 167 -7.82 -24.85 16.83
N GLU A 168 -8.32 -25.01 15.62
CA GLU A 168 -7.55 -25.65 14.56
C GLU A 168 -6.32 -24.79 14.20
N GLU A 169 -5.37 -25.36 13.47
CA GLU A 169 -4.22 -24.61 12.95
C GLU A 169 -4.68 -23.71 11.79
N THR A 170 -4.70 -22.41 12.03
CA THR A 170 -5.13 -21.41 11.06
C THR A 170 -3.93 -20.88 10.28
N THR A 171 -4.02 -20.87 8.95
CA THR A 171 -3.01 -20.21 8.10
C THR A 171 -3.38 -18.75 7.90
N VAL A 172 -2.40 -17.86 8.09
CA VAL A 172 -2.51 -16.45 7.74
C VAL A 172 -1.44 -16.05 6.74
N VAL A 173 -1.76 -15.07 5.90
CA VAL A 173 -0.86 -14.53 4.89
C VAL A 173 -0.52 -13.10 5.25
N VAL A 174 0.78 -12.80 5.32
CA VAL A 174 1.26 -11.43 5.49
C VAL A 174 1.47 -10.83 4.10
N PRO A 175 0.75 -9.76 3.75
CA PRO A 175 0.85 -9.23 2.41
C PRO A 175 2.22 -8.60 2.15
N VAL A 176 2.68 -8.72 0.90
CA VAL A 176 3.81 -7.94 0.37
C VAL A 176 3.27 -6.62 -0.16
N VAL A 177 3.91 -5.51 0.21
CA VAL A 177 3.72 -4.24 -0.50
C VAL A 177 4.85 -4.18 -1.53
N PRO A 178 4.55 -4.19 -2.83
CA PRO A 178 5.57 -4.09 -3.84
C PRO A 178 6.40 -2.82 -3.67
N GLY A 179 7.72 -2.92 -3.85
CA GLY A 179 8.54 -1.73 -4.09
C GLY A 179 8.08 -1.04 -5.38
N ILE A 180 8.41 0.23 -5.56
CA ILE A 180 8.07 0.94 -6.79
C ILE A 180 9.37 1.33 -7.50
N TYR A 181 9.41 1.12 -8.81
CA TYR A 181 10.36 1.76 -9.69
C TYR A 181 9.59 2.54 -10.73
N VAL A 182 10.13 3.68 -11.14
CA VAL A 182 9.50 4.50 -12.18
C VAL A 182 10.50 4.79 -13.28
N GLY A 183 10.07 4.80 -14.52
CA GLY A 183 10.99 5.08 -15.62
C GLY A 183 10.26 5.43 -16.91
N PRO A 184 10.88 6.23 -17.78
CA PRO A 184 10.33 6.49 -19.11
C PRO A 184 10.17 5.16 -19.85
N TYR A 185 9.00 4.93 -20.42
CA TYR A 185 8.76 3.76 -21.26
C TYR A 185 9.35 3.99 -22.66
N PRO A 186 10.04 3.04 -23.32
CA PRO A 186 10.42 1.72 -22.84
C PRO A 186 11.82 1.74 -22.18
N GLY A 187 11.82 1.58 -20.85
CA GLY A 187 12.63 0.60 -20.12
C GLY A 187 14.14 0.77 -19.99
N THR A 188 14.77 1.81 -20.55
CA THR A 188 16.25 1.92 -20.47
C THR A 188 16.76 2.46 -19.13
N TYR A 189 15.88 3.02 -18.29
CA TYR A 189 16.29 3.68 -17.06
C TYR A 189 15.21 3.64 -15.96
N ARG A 190 15.60 3.34 -14.72
CA ARG A 190 14.71 3.30 -13.56
C ARG A 190 15.15 4.31 -12.50
N TRP A 191 14.18 4.96 -11.90
CA TRP A 191 14.34 5.85 -10.76
C TRP A 191 13.85 5.16 -9.51
N GLU A 192 14.56 5.41 -8.43
CA GLU A 192 14.03 5.19 -7.09
C GLU A 192 12.89 6.19 -6.83
N VAL A 193 11.87 5.72 -6.11
CA VAL A 193 10.65 6.49 -5.78
C VAL A 193 10.98 7.80 -5.05
N ASP A 194 12.06 7.79 -4.26
CA ASP A 194 12.50 8.89 -3.42
C ASP A 194 12.95 10.13 -4.23
N LYS A 195 13.29 9.96 -5.51
CA LYS A 195 13.73 11.05 -6.38
C LYS A 195 12.59 11.93 -6.91
N LYS A 196 11.33 11.63 -6.56
CA LYS A 196 10.14 12.42 -6.92
C LYS A 196 10.01 12.72 -8.42
N PHE A 197 10.54 11.83 -9.25
CA PHE A 197 10.26 11.83 -10.67
C PHE A 197 8.74 11.73 -10.91
N PRO A 198 8.21 12.17 -12.06
CA PRO A 198 8.74 13.28 -12.83
C PRO A 198 8.41 14.62 -12.16
N THR A 199 9.28 15.61 -12.37
CA THR A 199 9.00 17.01 -12.02
C THR A 199 8.76 17.90 -13.24
N THR A 200 8.95 17.35 -14.44
CA THR A 200 8.66 17.95 -15.73
C THR A 200 7.70 17.06 -16.52
N ALA A 201 6.85 17.63 -17.36
CA ALA A 201 5.98 16.84 -18.23
C ALA A 201 5.64 17.59 -19.52
N ALA A 202 5.15 16.85 -20.51
CA ALA A 202 4.62 17.37 -21.76
C ALA A 202 3.48 16.46 -22.22
N LEU A 203 2.63 16.97 -23.11
CA LEU A 203 1.50 16.22 -23.66
C LEU A 203 2.00 14.94 -24.34
N GLY A 204 1.44 13.78 -23.97
CA GLY A 204 1.76 12.48 -24.56
C GLY A 204 3.00 11.81 -24.00
N LEU A 205 3.74 12.43 -23.08
CA LEU A 205 4.83 11.72 -22.38
C LEU A 205 4.25 10.61 -21.51
N THR A 206 4.99 9.50 -21.47
CA THR A 206 4.60 8.31 -20.72
C THR A 206 5.73 7.77 -19.87
N PHE A 207 5.39 7.23 -18.70
CA PHE A 207 6.29 6.48 -17.85
C PHE A 207 5.55 5.30 -17.24
N THR A 208 6.27 4.26 -16.86
CA THR A 208 5.68 3.09 -16.22
C THR A 208 6.05 3.09 -14.74
N ILE A 209 5.06 2.82 -13.89
CA ILE A 209 5.25 2.53 -12.48
C ILE A 209 5.35 1.02 -12.34
N TYR A 210 6.54 0.48 -12.13
CA TYR A 210 6.77 -0.93 -11.90
C TYR A 210 6.61 -1.25 -10.42
N LEU A 211 5.70 -2.15 -10.10
CA LEU A 211 5.69 -2.85 -8.81
C LEU A 211 6.86 -3.86 -8.83
N ALA A 212 7.69 -3.87 -7.78
CA ALA A 212 9.04 -4.43 -7.79
C ALA A 212 9.12 -5.84 -8.40
N ASP A 213 10.14 -6.02 -9.24
CA ASP A 213 10.52 -7.28 -9.87
C ASP A 213 11.16 -8.21 -8.83
N GLY A 214 10.61 -9.40 -8.62
CA GLY A 214 11.24 -10.42 -7.76
C GLY A 214 10.32 -11.53 -7.25
N ASP A 215 9.04 -11.23 -7.04
CA ASP A 215 8.13 -12.16 -6.33
C ASP A 215 6.91 -12.58 -7.16
N GLY A 216 6.98 -12.48 -8.49
CA GLY A 216 5.86 -12.86 -9.38
C GLY A 216 4.65 -11.92 -9.33
N ILE A 217 4.83 -10.69 -8.84
CA ILE A 217 3.78 -9.67 -8.78
C ILE A 217 3.54 -9.11 -10.19
N ALA A 218 2.38 -9.40 -10.78
CA ALA A 218 2.03 -8.86 -12.08
C ALA A 218 1.30 -7.52 -11.91
N GLN A 219 1.65 -6.54 -12.74
CA GLN A 219 0.97 -5.23 -12.81
C GLN A 219 -0.54 -5.36 -13.01
N THR A 220 -0.92 -6.41 -13.75
CA THR A 220 -2.30 -6.77 -14.06
C THR A 220 -3.09 -7.29 -12.86
N ASP A 221 -2.44 -7.64 -11.76
CA ASP A 221 -3.10 -8.07 -10.52
C ASP A 221 -3.66 -6.90 -9.71
N PHE A 222 -3.45 -5.67 -10.19
CA PHE A 222 -3.85 -4.45 -9.53
C PHE A 222 -4.85 -3.65 -10.37
N ASN A 223 -5.78 -3.00 -9.68
CA ASN A 223 -6.60 -1.93 -10.20
C ASN A 223 -5.84 -0.61 -10.02
N TRP A 224 -5.62 0.08 -11.13
CA TRP A 224 -4.86 1.32 -11.17
C TRP A 224 -5.79 2.53 -11.28
N THR A 225 -5.56 3.54 -10.43
CA THR A 225 -6.32 4.80 -10.46
C THR A 225 -5.40 6.00 -10.34
N SER A 226 -5.82 7.12 -10.93
CA SER A 226 -5.18 8.42 -10.79
C SER A 226 -6.17 9.38 -10.13
N ASN A 227 -5.71 10.20 -9.20
CA ASN A 227 -6.53 11.26 -8.62
C ASN A 227 -6.63 12.51 -9.52
N GLN A 228 -5.94 12.56 -10.65
CA GLN A 228 -5.94 13.69 -11.58
C GLN A 228 -6.44 13.26 -12.98
N THR A 229 -7.22 14.13 -13.63
CA THR A 229 -7.79 13.85 -14.96
C THR A 229 -6.79 14.06 -16.11
N TRP A 230 -5.73 14.84 -15.88
CA TRP A 230 -4.68 15.16 -16.85
C TRP A 230 -3.53 14.15 -16.89
N ALA A 231 -3.50 13.20 -15.95
CA ALA A 231 -2.57 12.07 -15.91
C ALA A 231 -3.36 10.77 -15.79
N LYS A 232 -3.36 9.95 -16.85
CA LYS A 232 -4.09 8.68 -16.89
C LYS A 232 -3.15 7.51 -16.64
N VAL A 233 -3.63 6.46 -15.97
CA VAL A 233 -2.86 5.23 -15.74
C VAL A 233 -3.58 4.04 -16.39
N GLY A 234 -2.84 3.23 -17.13
CA GLY A 234 -3.29 1.98 -17.74
C GLY A 234 -3.24 0.80 -16.77
N ALA A 235 -3.80 -0.35 -17.19
CA ALA A 235 -3.82 -1.57 -16.41
C ALA A 235 -2.44 -2.22 -16.19
N ASP A 236 -1.43 -1.78 -16.94
CA ASP A 236 -0.03 -2.17 -16.90
C ASP A 236 0.84 -1.22 -16.05
N GLY A 237 0.22 -0.23 -15.41
CA GLY A 237 0.94 0.82 -14.67
C GLY A 237 1.57 1.89 -15.57
N LEU A 238 1.25 1.91 -16.87
CA LEU A 238 1.68 2.97 -17.79
C LEU A 238 0.90 4.26 -17.53
N VAL A 239 1.60 5.30 -17.10
CA VAL A 239 1.05 6.64 -16.90
C VAL A 239 1.27 7.46 -18.16
N THR A 240 0.22 8.15 -18.63
CA THR A 240 0.23 9.04 -19.80
C THR A 240 -0.30 10.41 -19.42
N PHE A 241 0.43 11.46 -19.78
CA PHE A 241 -0.04 12.84 -19.62
C PHE A 241 -0.90 13.27 -20.81
N THR A 242 -2.13 13.71 -20.53
CA THR A 242 -3.13 14.05 -21.57
C THR A 242 -3.51 15.52 -21.61
N ALA A 243 -3.09 16.32 -20.62
CA ALA A 243 -3.28 17.77 -20.60
C ALA A 243 -2.29 18.43 -19.63
N ALA A 244 -2.12 19.75 -19.77
CA ALA A 244 -1.35 20.55 -18.82
C ALA A 244 -2.14 20.73 -17.50
N PRO A 245 -1.51 20.54 -16.33
CA PRO A 245 -2.14 20.88 -15.05
C PRO A 245 -2.17 22.39 -14.80
N THR A 246 -2.81 22.78 -13.70
CA THR A 246 -2.68 24.12 -13.10
C THR A 246 -1.82 24.04 -11.84
N SER A 247 -1.48 25.21 -11.29
CA SER A 247 -0.77 25.32 -10.00
C SER A 247 -1.44 24.55 -8.86
N ALA A 248 -2.77 24.46 -8.90
CA ALA A 248 -3.58 23.76 -7.90
C ALA A 248 -3.64 22.24 -8.13
N THR A 249 -3.47 21.76 -9.38
CA THR A 249 -3.68 20.35 -9.75
C THR A 249 -2.41 19.62 -10.17
N LYS A 250 -1.24 20.24 -10.04
CA LYS A 250 0.06 19.71 -10.48
C LYS A 250 0.62 18.51 -9.71
N THR A 251 -0.02 18.11 -8.59
CA THR A 251 0.36 16.93 -7.81
C THR A 251 -0.59 15.77 -8.12
N VAL A 252 -0.01 14.64 -8.48
CA VAL A 252 -0.71 13.39 -8.82
C VAL A 252 -0.36 12.33 -7.80
N THR A 253 -1.36 11.56 -7.41
CA THR A 253 -1.22 10.29 -6.69
C THR A 253 -1.82 9.19 -7.54
N ILE A 254 -0.99 8.25 -7.97
CA ILE A 254 -1.39 7.00 -8.60
C ILE A 254 -1.53 5.94 -7.51
N THR A 255 -2.64 5.21 -7.52
CA THR A 255 -2.91 4.13 -6.58
C THR A 255 -3.04 2.81 -7.33
N ALA A 256 -2.23 1.82 -6.96
CA ALA A 256 -2.38 0.44 -7.35
C ALA A 256 -3.02 -0.33 -6.18
N THR A 257 -4.25 -0.81 -6.37
CA THR A 257 -4.98 -1.61 -5.37
C THR A 257 -5.06 -3.05 -5.84
N ASN A 258 -4.59 -4.01 -5.05
CA ASN A 258 -4.63 -5.41 -5.46
C ASN A 258 -6.09 -5.86 -5.68
N LYS A 259 -6.34 -6.59 -6.76
CA LYS A 259 -7.68 -7.03 -7.17
C LYS A 259 -8.27 -8.08 -6.23
N THR A 260 -7.43 -8.92 -5.65
CA THR A 260 -7.83 -9.99 -4.74
C THR A 260 -7.93 -9.50 -3.31
N ASN A 261 -7.02 -8.61 -2.88
CA ASN A 261 -7.09 -7.99 -1.57
C ASN A 261 -7.00 -6.45 -1.66
N PRO A 262 -8.14 -5.75 -1.55
CA PRO A 262 -8.20 -4.30 -1.56
C PRO A 262 -7.40 -3.59 -0.45
N LEU A 263 -6.98 -4.28 0.61
CA LEU A 263 -6.12 -3.74 1.67
C LEU A 263 -4.66 -3.58 1.21
N ILE A 264 -4.22 -4.35 0.21
CA ILE A 264 -2.89 -4.21 -0.38
C ILE A 264 -2.93 -3.06 -1.38
N LYS A 265 -2.41 -1.90 -0.95
CA LYS A 265 -2.33 -0.71 -1.77
C LYS A 265 -0.91 -0.19 -1.85
N THR A 266 -0.55 0.24 -3.05
CA THR A 266 0.72 0.93 -3.32
C THR A 266 0.40 2.29 -3.88
N LEU A 267 0.94 3.34 -3.26
CA LEU A 267 0.71 4.72 -3.65
C LEU A 267 2.01 5.30 -4.19
N TYR A 268 1.89 6.00 -5.32
CA TYR A 268 2.98 6.77 -5.90
C TYR A 268 2.54 8.21 -6.12
N THR A 269 3.22 9.16 -5.49
CA THR A 269 2.90 10.58 -5.57
C THR A 269 4.05 11.36 -6.20
N PHE A 270 3.73 12.20 -7.19
CA PHE A 270 4.68 13.07 -7.87
C PHE A 270 4.08 14.46 -8.14
N THR A 271 4.94 15.45 -8.38
CA THR A 271 4.54 16.84 -8.61
C THR A 271 5.25 17.40 -9.83
N VAL A 272 4.49 17.80 -10.85
CA VAL A 272 5.02 18.43 -12.05
C VAL A 272 5.15 19.93 -11.85
N ASN A 273 6.37 20.45 -11.84
CA ASN A 273 6.62 21.89 -11.66
C ASN A 273 6.76 22.64 -12.98
N LYS A 274 7.07 21.94 -14.08
CA LYS A 274 7.26 22.54 -15.41
C LYS A 274 6.53 21.75 -16.48
N TRP A 275 5.73 22.48 -17.26
CA TRP A 275 5.03 21.93 -18.42
C TRP A 275 5.67 22.40 -19.72
N PHE A 276 5.95 21.46 -20.59
CA PHE A 276 6.71 21.66 -21.82
C PHE A 276 5.85 21.45 -23.06
N GLU A 277 6.02 22.32 -24.05
CA GLU A 277 5.35 22.24 -25.34
C GLU A 277 6.27 22.65 -26.48
N THR A 278 5.97 22.19 -27.70
CA THR A 278 6.66 22.63 -28.92
C THR A 278 5.81 23.55 -29.77
N VAL A 279 6.45 24.57 -30.35
CA VAL A 279 5.90 25.40 -31.42
C VAL A 279 6.69 25.10 -32.68
N ARG A 280 5.98 24.79 -33.77
CA ARG A 280 6.58 24.59 -35.09
C ARG A 280 6.29 25.79 -35.98
N ILE A 281 7.33 26.37 -36.56
CA ILE A 281 7.21 27.50 -37.49
C ILE A 281 7.82 27.15 -38.85
N ALA A 282 7.28 27.74 -39.91
CA ALA A 282 7.87 27.63 -41.24
C ALA A 282 9.17 28.43 -41.32
N LYS A 283 10.20 27.89 -41.99
CA LYS A 283 11.50 28.56 -42.14
C LYS A 283 11.43 29.92 -42.85
N SER A 284 10.38 30.15 -43.63
CA SER A 284 10.13 31.42 -44.34
C SER A 284 9.54 32.52 -43.46
N SER A 285 9.24 32.23 -42.19
CA SER A 285 8.77 33.24 -41.23
C SER A 285 9.95 33.78 -40.44
N SER A 286 10.00 35.11 -40.25
CA SER A 286 10.92 35.80 -39.32
C SER A 286 10.17 36.15 -38.03
N PRO A 287 9.71 35.18 -37.22
CA PRO A 287 9.00 35.54 -36.00
C PRO A 287 9.97 36.10 -34.98
N ASN A 288 9.48 37.06 -34.20
CA ASN A 288 10.17 37.50 -33.00
C ASN A 288 10.27 36.30 -32.02
N ILE A 289 11.48 35.77 -31.85
CA ILE A 289 11.75 34.58 -31.04
C ILE A 289 11.31 34.79 -29.59
N ALA A 290 11.35 36.03 -29.08
CA ALA A 290 10.95 36.35 -27.72
C ALA A 290 9.44 36.18 -27.47
N THR A 291 8.61 36.19 -28.52
CA THR A 291 7.14 36.09 -28.40
C THR A 291 6.57 34.78 -28.95
N LEU A 292 7.41 33.90 -29.52
CA LEU A 292 6.97 32.64 -30.12
C LEU A 292 6.17 31.76 -29.17
N CYS A 293 6.63 31.64 -27.91
CA CYS A 293 5.95 30.81 -26.93
C CYS A 293 4.65 31.43 -26.40
N SER A 294 4.40 32.72 -26.63
CA SER A 294 3.11 33.35 -26.30
C SER A 294 1.95 32.77 -27.13
N ILE A 295 2.23 32.14 -28.28
CA ILE A 295 1.22 31.43 -29.09
C ILE A 295 0.60 30.25 -28.33
N LYS A 296 1.32 29.68 -27.35
CA LYS A 296 0.79 28.62 -26.46
C LYS A 296 -0.12 29.14 -25.35
N GLY A 297 -0.20 30.46 -25.20
CA GLY A 297 -1.03 31.14 -24.21
C GLY A 297 -0.23 31.69 -23.04
N VAL A 298 -0.96 32.17 -22.03
CA VAL A 298 -0.39 32.89 -20.89
C VAL A 298 0.50 31.98 -20.04
N GLY A 299 1.68 32.50 -19.69
CA GLY A 299 2.65 31.84 -18.81
C GLY A 299 3.70 30.98 -19.54
N TYR A 300 3.59 30.81 -20.86
CA TYR A 300 4.62 30.14 -21.64
C TYR A 300 5.72 31.10 -22.05
N ARG A 301 6.96 30.65 -21.89
CA ARG A 301 8.20 31.32 -22.30
C ARG A 301 9.12 30.35 -23.03
N ASN A 302 10.14 30.87 -23.69
CA ASN A 302 11.21 30.03 -24.21
C ASN A 302 11.88 29.27 -23.06
N ALA A 303 12.08 27.97 -23.24
CA ALA A 303 12.78 27.15 -22.26
C ALA A 303 14.27 27.50 -22.24
N GLY A 304 14.84 27.66 -21.05
CA GLY A 304 16.28 27.79 -20.90
C GLY A 304 16.99 26.48 -21.24
N TYR A 305 18.25 26.57 -21.68
CA TYR A 305 19.07 25.40 -22.00
C TYR A 305 19.11 24.37 -20.85
N SER A 306 19.32 24.84 -19.62
CA SER A 306 19.37 23.99 -18.43
C SER A 306 18.03 23.34 -18.07
N GLU A 307 16.90 23.92 -18.47
CA GLU A 307 15.56 23.40 -18.21
C GLU A 307 15.15 22.36 -19.25
N ALA A 308 15.51 22.60 -20.52
CA ALA A 308 15.27 21.65 -21.58
C ALA A 308 16.20 20.44 -21.48
N ARG A 309 17.51 20.67 -21.24
CA ARG A 309 18.54 19.63 -21.34
C ARG A 309 19.11 19.15 -20.01
N GLY A 310 19.24 20.02 -19.02
CA GLY A 310 19.93 19.75 -17.75
C GLY A 310 21.33 20.39 -17.67
N PRO A 311 22.04 20.24 -16.53
CA PRO A 311 23.35 20.83 -16.34
C PRO A 311 24.41 20.08 -17.18
N GLY A 312 24.93 20.73 -18.23
CA GLY A 312 26.12 20.29 -18.96
C GLY A 312 25.90 19.91 -20.44
N PRO A 313 27.00 19.76 -21.21
CA PRO A 313 26.95 19.52 -22.65
C PRO A 313 26.74 18.05 -23.05
N SER A 314 26.69 17.11 -22.09
CA SER A 314 26.67 15.67 -22.36
C SER A 314 25.31 15.02 -22.07
N ALA A 315 24.90 14.07 -22.91
CA ALA A 315 23.69 13.23 -22.74
C ALA A 315 23.79 12.21 -21.57
N THR A 316 24.84 12.32 -20.75
CA THR A 316 25.10 11.46 -19.58
C THR A 316 24.42 11.93 -18.30
N PHE A 317 23.87 13.15 -18.26
CA PHE A 317 23.12 13.66 -17.10
C PHE A 317 21.67 13.16 -17.11
N ARG A 318 21.50 11.85 -16.94
CA ARG A 318 20.20 11.25 -16.60
C ARG A 318 20.08 11.25 -15.07
N GLN A 319 18.87 11.20 -14.53
CA GLN A 319 18.58 11.31 -13.09
C GLN A 319 18.63 12.69 -12.43
N VAL A 320 18.59 13.77 -13.19
CA VAL A 320 18.49 15.11 -12.58
C VAL A 320 17.04 15.57 -12.64
N PRO A 321 16.31 15.64 -11.51
CA PRO A 321 14.98 16.20 -11.49
C PRO A 321 15.00 17.65 -11.97
N GLY A 322 13.96 18.06 -12.71
CA GLY A 322 13.71 19.45 -13.08
C GLY A 322 14.17 19.83 -14.48
N ALA A 323 14.77 18.91 -15.23
CA ALA A 323 15.13 19.10 -16.63
C ALA A 323 14.51 18.04 -17.54
N LEU A 324 13.89 18.46 -18.64
CA LEU A 324 13.05 17.59 -19.48
C LEU A 324 13.84 16.40 -20.06
N VAL A 325 14.96 16.64 -20.73
CA VAL A 325 15.75 15.55 -21.33
C VAL A 325 16.42 14.68 -20.27
N ALA A 326 16.80 15.25 -19.12
CA ALA A 326 17.40 14.48 -18.02
C ALA A 326 16.39 13.52 -17.36
N GLU A 327 15.12 13.92 -17.32
CA GLU A 327 14.00 13.12 -16.82
C GLU A 327 13.55 12.05 -17.84
N TRP A 328 13.35 12.45 -19.10
CA TRP A 328 12.63 11.64 -20.10
C TRP A 328 13.53 10.99 -21.16
N GLY A 329 14.75 11.48 -21.34
CA GLY A 329 15.63 11.09 -22.43
C GLY A 329 15.27 11.72 -23.78
N VAL A 330 16.20 11.64 -24.75
CA VAL A 330 16.12 12.30 -26.07
C VAL A 330 15.22 11.60 -27.10
N GLY A 331 14.60 10.46 -26.76
CA GLY A 331 13.83 9.62 -27.70
C GLY A 331 12.38 9.35 -27.32
N GLN A 332 11.91 9.87 -26.18
CA GLN A 332 10.56 9.66 -25.66
C GLN A 332 9.61 10.84 -25.84
N GLN A 333 10.08 11.86 -26.54
CA GLN A 333 9.32 13.07 -26.68
C GLN A 333 8.34 12.97 -27.86
N PRO A 334 7.20 13.68 -27.80
CA PRO A 334 6.21 13.67 -28.87
C PRO A 334 6.80 13.99 -30.25
N SER A 335 6.12 13.62 -31.33
CA SER A 335 6.54 13.96 -32.69
C SER A 335 6.76 15.47 -32.84
N GLY A 336 7.98 15.88 -33.20
CA GLY A 336 8.40 17.29 -33.27
C GLY A 336 9.56 17.66 -32.31
N TRP A 337 9.86 16.81 -31.34
CA TRP A 337 10.92 17.05 -30.37
C TRP A 337 12.31 16.51 -30.79
N ASN A 338 12.35 15.62 -31.78
CA ASN A 338 13.56 14.99 -32.33
C ASN A 338 14.59 15.96 -32.95
N ALA A 339 14.24 17.25 -33.08
CA ALA A 339 15.11 18.31 -33.61
C ALA A 339 15.89 19.07 -32.52
N MET A 340 15.64 18.79 -31.24
CA MET A 340 16.37 19.43 -30.14
C MET A 340 17.87 19.12 -30.12
N SER A 341 18.33 18.10 -30.85
CA SER A 341 19.74 17.71 -30.80
C SER A 341 20.71 18.70 -31.43
N ASN A 342 20.28 19.69 -32.22
CA ASN A 342 21.22 20.68 -32.77
C ASN A 342 20.65 22.09 -33.09
N SER A 343 19.36 22.27 -33.39
CA SER A 343 18.88 23.56 -33.93
C SER A 343 18.13 24.46 -32.93
N ALA A 344 17.68 23.94 -31.79
CA ALA A 344 16.90 24.71 -30.81
C ALA A 344 17.74 25.24 -29.63
N LEU A 345 19.01 24.86 -29.53
CA LEU A 345 19.81 25.01 -28.30
C LEU A 345 21.03 25.94 -28.44
N ASN A 346 21.28 26.52 -29.61
CA ASN A 346 22.40 27.44 -29.76
C ASN A 346 22.00 28.83 -29.29
N GLU A 347 22.63 29.28 -28.20
CA GLU A 347 22.77 30.70 -27.86
C GLU A 347 23.23 31.50 -29.11
N ASP A 348 23.98 30.85 -30.01
CA ASP A 348 24.40 31.39 -31.31
C ASP A 348 23.26 31.64 -32.32
N ILE A 349 22.13 30.92 -32.27
CA ILE A 349 20.98 31.24 -33.16
C ILE A 349 20.30 32.52 -32.66
N ASN A 350 20.11 32.66 -31.34
CA ASN A 350 19.55 33.88 -30.78
C ASN A 350 20.50 35.08 -30.96
N ARG A 351 21.83 34.88 -30.87
CA ARG A 351 22.84 35.91 -31.18
C ARG A 351 22.93 36.24 -32.67
N ALA A 352 22.91 35.23 -33.54
CA ALA A 352 22.96 35.44 -35.00
C ALA A 352 21.73 36.18 -35.52
N TRP A 353 20.54 35.89 -34.98
CA TRP A 353 19.32 36.61 -35.36
C TRP A 353 19.25 38.01 -34.74
N ALA A 354 19.77 38.25 -33.54
CA ALA A 354 19.90 39.60 -32.99
C ALA A 354 20.82 40.51 -33.83
N VAL A 355 21.87 39.95 -34.42
CA VAL A 355 22.74 40.67 -35.38
C VAL A 355 22.02 40.94 -36.71
N ILE A 356 21.17 40.02 -37.18
CA ILE A 356 20.35 40.24 -38.39
C ILE A 356 19.29 41.33 -38.14
N ASP A 357 18.66 41.34 -36.95
CA ASP A 357 17.65 42.33 -36.58
C ASP A 357 18.27 43.74 -36.37
N SER A 358 19.53 43.82 -35.90
CA SER A 358 20.28 45.08 -35.86
C SER A 358 20.70 45.57 -37.25
N LEU A 359 20.93 44.66 -38.20
CA LEU A 359 21.22 44.99 -39.61
C LEU A 359 19.96 45.45 -40.37
N SER A 360 18.77 44.99 -39.98
CA SER A 360 17.50 45.36 -40.63
C SER A 360 16.79 46.57 -40.02
N SER A 361 17.21 47.05 -38.84
CA SER A 361 16.58 48.18 -38.13
C SER A 361 17.14 49.57 -38.46
N GLY A 362 18.00 49.68 -39.49
CA GLY A 362 18.20 50.95 -40.21
C GLY A 362 18.69 52.13 -39.37
N SER A 363 19.75 51.95 -38.58
CA SER A 363 20.55 53.09 -38.10
C SER A 363 21.87 53.14 -38.88
N ASP A 364 22.03 54.24 -39.62
CA ASP A 364 23.15 54.69 -40.44
C ASP A 364 24.43 53.85 -40.43
N PHE A 365 24.67 53.17 -41.56
CA PHE A 365 26.02 53.00 -42.10
C PHE A 365 25.98 53.40 -43.58
N ASP A 366 26.09 54.71 -43.81
CA ASP A 366 26.43 55.24 -45.13
C ASP A 366 27.84 54.75 -45.52
N ALA A 367 27.92 54.20 -46.73
CA ALA A 367 29.12 53.90 -47.53
C ALA A 367 30.11 52.83 -47.04
N VAL A 368 29.89 51.56 -47.46
CA VAL A 368 30.96 50.56 -47.70
C VAL A 368 30.61 49.79 -48.99
N PRO A 369 31.56 49.56 -49.93
CA PRO A 369 31.23 49.08 -51.28
C PRO A 369 30.82 47.61 -51.31
N THR A 370 29.96 47.31 -52.28
CA THR A 370 29.47 46.00 -52.70
C THR A 370 30.58 44.94 -52.73
N VAL A 371 30.50 43.93 -51.86
CA VAL A 371 31.30 42.69 -51.99
C VAL A 371 30.38 41.59 -52.49
N GLY A 372 30.60 41.15 -53.73
CA GLY A 372 29.96 39.98 -54.31
C GLY A 372 30.41 38.70 -53.62
N VAL A 373 29.46 37.86 -53.24
CA VAL A 373 29.72 36.54 -52.65
C VAL A 373 29.83 35.51 -53.78
N SER A 374 31.03 34.97 -54.01
CA SER A 374 31.22 33.74 -54.79
C SER A 374 31.29 32.54 -53.84
N VAL A 375 30.44 31.56 -54.07
CA VAL A 375 30.48 30.26 -53.39
C VAL A 375 31.46 29.34 -54.13
N SER A 376 32.45 28.80 -53.42
CA SER A 376 33.24 27.66 -53.89
C SER A 376 33.30 26.57 -52.81
N PRO A 377 33.20 25.28 -53.17
CA PRO A 377 33.28 24.18 -52.22
C PRO A 377 34.75 23.85 -51.89
N VAL A 378 34.97 22.98 -50.89
CA VAL A 378 36.22 22.33 -50.43
C VAL A 378 37.09 23.08 -49.36
N PRO A 379 37.86 22.34 -48.49
CA PRO A 379 37.53 22.24 -47.07
C PRO A 379 38.74 22.44 -46.14
N TRP A 380 39.16 23.67 -45.87
CA TRP A 380 40.00 23.98 -44.71
C TRP A 380 39.95 25.48 -44.47
N ALA A 381 39.68 25.86 -43.23
CA ALA A 381 39.48 27.25 -42.82
C ALA A 381 40.70 28.11 -43.19
N GLN A 382 40.47 29.21 -43.91
CA GLN A 382 41.40 30.33 -43.96
C GLN A 382 40.79 31.49 -43.19
N ASP A 383 41.52 31.94 -42.16
CA ASP A 383 41.24 33.15 -41.41
C ASP A 383 41.35 34.37 -42.32
N VAL A 384 40.26 35.13 -42.46
CA VAL A 384 40.30 36.48 -43.05
C VAL A 384 40.54 37.46 -41.91
N ILE A 385 41.74 38.03 -41.85
CA ILE A 385 42.10 39.10 -40.90
C ILE A 385 41.66 40.44 -41.48
N TRP A 386 40.78 41.15 -40.77
CA TRP A 386 40.45 42.55 -41.06
C TRP A 386 41.55 43.48 -40.51
N PRO A 387 42.22 44.29 -41.34
CA PRO A 387 43.11 45.32 -40.84
C PRO A 387 42.30 46.57 -40.47
N GLY A 388 42.16 46.88 -39.18
CA GLY A 388 41.68 48.19 -38.73
C GLY A 388 40.74 48.26 -37.52
N ASN A 389 40.45 47.17 -36.79
CA ASN A 389 39.59 47.24 -35.59
C ASN A 389 40.42 47.10 -34.30
N PRO A 390 40.57 48.16 -33.47
CA PRO A 390 41.31 48.09 -32.20
C PRO A 390 40.54 47.38 -31.08
N ASP A 391 39.22 47.15 -31.23
CA ASP A 391 38.42 46.41 -30.27
C ASP A 391 38.16 45.00 -30.81
N GLY A 392 39.03 44.06 -30.43
CA GLY A 392 39.15 42.70 -30.97
C GLY A 392 37.93 41.78 -30.81
N TYR A 393 36.81 42.09 -31.46
CA TYR A 393 35.70 41.16 -31.64
C TYR A 393 35.88 40.37 -32.94
N ARG A 394 36.35 39.13 -32.80
CA ARG A 394 36.30 38.12 -33.86
C ARG A 394 34.93 37.45 -33.82
N ALA A 395 34.11 37.68 -34.86
CA ALA A 395 32.95 36.84 -35.15
C ALA A 395 33.11 36.31 -36.57
N VAL A 396 33.81 35.18 -36.71
CA VAL A 396 33.76 34.36 -37.92
C VAL A 396 33.00 33.09 -37.56
N GLY A 397 31.67 33.17 -37.62
CA GLY A 397 30.77 32.04 -37.45
C GLY A 397 30.20 31.63 -38.80
N PHE A 398 30.95 30.84 -39.58
CA PHE A 398 30.37 30.13 -40.72
C PHE A 398 29.42 29.06 -40.20
N MET A 399 28.11 29.31 -40.27
CA MET A 399 27.10 28.30 -39.91
C MET A 399 26.49 27.70 -41.18
N SER A 400 27.08 26.60 -41.64
CA SER A 400 26.47 25.69 -42.61
C SER A 400 25.35 24.90 -41.91
N LEU A 401 24.14 25.45 -41.88
CA LEU A 401 22.93 24.74 -41.45
C LEU A 401 22.45 23.81 -42.59
N VAL A 402 23.07 22.63 -42.71
CA VAL A 402 22.48 21.53 -43.48
C VAL A 402 21.47 20.81 -42.59
N ASN A 403 20.27 21.37 -42.47
CA ASN A 403 19.11 20.60 -42.05
C ASN A 403 18.01 20.80 -43.11
N THR A 404 17.70 19.74 -43.84
CA THR A 404 16.81 19.70 -45.02
C THR A 404 15.32 19.84 -44.69
N ARG A 405 14.97 20.24 -43.46
CA ARG A 405 13.57 20.37 -43.02
C ARG A 405 13.05 21.78 -43.23
N ALA A 406 11.85 21.89 -43.79
CA ALA A 406 11.17 23.15 -44.11
C ALA A 406 10.69 23.96 -42.88
N ASN A 407 10.78 23.39 -41.66
CA ASN A 407 10.24 23.96 -40.43
C ASN A 407 11.28 23.97 -39.30
N LEU A 408 11.19 24.96 -38.41
CA LEU A 408 11.94 25.05 -37.16
C LEU A 408 11.02 24.70 -35.97
N ASP A 409 11.53 23.94 -35.01
CA ASP A 409 10.82 23.54 -33.79
C ASP A 409 11.43 24.25 -32.57
N PHE A 410 10.60 24.97 -31.80
CA PHE A 410 10.96 25.71 -30.59
C PHE A 410 10.33 25.06 -29.36
N VAL A 411 11.03 25.13 -28.23
CA VAL A 411 10.59 24.56 -26.96
C VAL A 411 10.12 25.65 -26.02
N CYS A 412 8.86 25.54 -25.62
CA CYS A 412 8.21 26.42 -24.67
C CYS A 412 8.06 25.71 -23.33
N VAL A 413 8.22 26.47 -22.26
CA VAL A 413 8.02 26.00 -20.90
C VAL A 413 7.07 26.94 -20.17
N LYS A 414 6.25 26.36 -19.31
CA LYS A 414 5.39 27.05 -18.35
C LYS A 414 5.69 26.53 -16.96
N ASP A 415 5.97 27.45 -16.05
CA ASP A 415 6.09 27.14 -14.62
C ASP A 415 4.68 26.97 -14.03
N LEU A 416 4.48 25.92 -13.22
CA LEU A 416 3.18 25.51 -12.69
C LEU A 416 3.00 25.86 -11.23
#